data_AF-A0A841RA72-F1
#
_entry.id   AF-A0A841RA72-F1
#
_cell.length_a   1.000
_cell.length_b   1.000
_cell.length_c   1.000
_cell.angle_alpha   90.00
_cell.angle_beta   90.00
_cell.angle_gamma   90.00
#
_symmetry.space_group_name_H-M   'P 1'
#
loop_
_entity.id
_entity.type
_entity.pdbx_description
1 polymer ?
#
loop_
_entity_poly.entity_id
_entity_poly.type
_entity_poly.pdbx_seq_one_letter_code
_entity_poly.pdbx_strand_id
1 'polypeptide(L)'
;MEARLDGLIFISTSLSPFIEYSEFTEFTRLFPSSIPKVSLGDPVPGMSSVRISPQKGIAQAVDHLVTDHGRRNFAVVEGLLRKSCYRFRSGAT
;
A
#
# COMPACT_ATOMS: atom_id res chain seq x y z
N MET A 1 -31.73 9.96 -9.04
CA MET A 1 -31.26 10.58 -7.78
C MET A 1 -29.76 10.32 -7.71
N GLU A 2 -28.96 11.24 -8.24
CA GLU A 2 -27.51 11.13 -8.16
C GLU A 2 -27.10 11.31 -6.70
N ALA A 3 -26.36 10.35 -6.15
CA ALA A 3 -25.76 10.50 -4.84
C ALA A 3 -24.84 11.71 -4.88
N ARG A 4 -25.10 12.71 -4.03
CA ARG A 4 -24.24 13.87 -3.84
C ARG A 4 -22.96 13.38 -3.14
N LEU A 5 -21.97 13.01 -3.95
CA LEU A 5 -20.66 12.56 -3.48
C LEU A 5 -19.75 13.76 -3.28
N ASP A 6 -19.35 14.02 -2.04
CA ASP A 6 -18.42 15.10 -1.69
C ASP A 6 -16.94 14.69 -1.82
N GLY A 7 -16.65 13.40 -2.03
CA GLY A 7 -15.29 12.90 -2.14
C GLY A 7 -15.22 11.41 -2.44
N LEU A 8 -14.04 10.97 -2.87
CA LEU A 8 -13.73 9.57 -3.18
C LEU A 8 -12.42 9.14 -2.55
N ILE A 9 -12.43 7.96 -1.91
CA ILE A 9 -11.25 7.30 -1.37
C ILE A 9 -11.02 6.03 -2.18
N PHE A 10 -9.85 5.93 -2.81
CA PHE A 10 -9.43 4.74 -3.53
C PHE A 10 -8.52 3.90 -2.63
N ILE A 11 -8.92 2.67 -2.34
CA ILE A 11 -8.10 1.72 -1.58
C ILE A 11 -7.26 0.92 -2.58
N SER A 12 -6.15 1.50 -3.03
CA SER A 12 -5.34 0.90 -4.11
C SER A 12 -4.73 -0.43 -3.69
N THR A 13 -4.46 -0.63 -2.40
CA THR A 13 -3.88 -1.87 -1.86
C THR A 13 -4.73 -3.10 -2.09
N SER A 14 -6.05 -2.92 -2.26
CA SER A 14 -6.97 -4.01 -2.54
C SER A 14 -7.08 -4.33 -4.03
N LEU A 15 -6.72 -3.37 -4.90
CA LEU A 15 -6.81 -3.49 -6.36
C LEU A 15 -5.48 -3.89 -6.99
N SER A 16 -4.36 -3.42 -6.42
CA SER A 16 -3.01 -3.63 -6.96
C SER A 16 -2.57 -5.08 -7.18
N PRO A 17 -3.14 -6.12 -6.51
CA PRO A 17 -2.84 -7.51 -6.87
C PRO A 17 -3.47 -7.96 -8.20
N PHE A 18 -4.49 -7.25 -8.68
CA PHE A 18 -5.34 -7.67 -9.81
C PHE A 18 -5.15 -6.81 -11.06
N ILE A 19 -4.68 -5.57 -10.91
CA ILE A 19 -4.52 -4.62 -12.01
C ILE A 19 -3.15 -3.96 -11.98
N GLU A 20 -2.72 -3.50 -13.15
CA GLU A 20 -1.54 -2.66 -13.32
C GLU A 20 -1.76 -1.26 -12.75
N TYR A 21 -0.66 -0.61 -12.38
CA TYR A 21 -0.69 0.77 -11.90
C TYR A 21 -1.28 1.76 -12.92
N SER A 22 -1.03 1.53 -14.21
CA SER A 22 -1.61 2.32 -15.30
C SER A 22 -3.13 2.16 -15.37
N GLU A 23 -3.63 0.94 -15.25
CA GLU A 23 -5.07 0.62 -15.25
C GLU A 23 -5.75 1.27 -14.04
N PHE A 24 -5.13 1.21 -12.86
CA PHE A 24 -5.62 1.91 -11.68
C PHE A 24 -5.68 3.42 -11.90
N THR A 25 -4.61 4.01 -12.44
CA THR A 25 -4.55 5.45 -12.72
C THR A 25 -5.64 5.87 -13.69
N GLU A 26 -5.87 5.09 -14.75
CA GLU A 26 -6.93 5.33 -15.73
C GLU A 26 -8.32 5.22 -15.09
N PHE A 27 -8.55 4.19 -14.27
CA PHE A 27 -9.79 4.03 -13.52
C PHE A 27 -10.13 5.26 -12.66
N THR A 28 -9.14 5.85 -11.99
CA THR A 28 -9.38 7.07 -11.17
C THR A 28 -9.78 8.31 -11.99
N ARG A 29 -9.54 8.32 -13.30
CA ARG A 29 -9.90 9.41 -14.22
C ARG A 29 -11.35 9.31 -14.71
N LEU A 30 -11.99 8.16 -14.57
CA LEU A 30 -13.41 7.98 -14.88
C LEU A 30 -14.32 8.82 -13.96
N PHE A 31 -13.78 9.26 -12.82
CA PHE A 31 -14.49 10.08 -11.84
C PHE A 31 -14.22 11.57 -12.06
N PRO A 32 -15.27 12.43 -11.98
CA PRO A 32 -15.14 13.87 -12.19
C PRO A 32 -13.98 14.51 -11.41
N SER A 33 -13.27 15.43 -12.06
CA SER A 33 -12.17 16.18 -11.44
C SER A 33 -12.65 17.16 -10.36
N SER A 34 -13.92 17.55 -10.38
CA SER A 34 -14.55 18.41 -9.37
C SER A 34 -14.72 17.73 -8.01
N ILE A 35 -14.67 16.39 -7.97
CA ILE A 35 -14.79 15.63 -6.73
C ILE A 35 -13.37 15.42 -6.17
N PRO A 36 -13.10 15.81 -4.92
CA PRO A 36 -11.85 15.51 -4.24
C PRO A 36 -11.56 14.00 -4.20
N LYS A 37 -10.32 13.62 -4.52
CA LYS A 37 -9.87 12.23 -4.60
C LYS A 37 -8.66 12.00 -3.72
N VAL A 38 -8.64 10.89 -2.99
CA VAL A 38 -7.52 10.45 -2.17
C VAL A 38 -7.21 8.98 -2.46
N SER A 39 -5.92 8.65 -2.58
CA SER A 39 -5.46 7.26 -2.64
C SER A 39 -4.98 6.78 -1.27
N LEU A 40 -5.50 5.66 -0.80
CA LEU A 40 -4.99 4.91 0.33
C LEU A 40 -4.17 3.72 -0.21
N GLY A 41 -2.85 3.84 -0.13
CA GLY A 41 -1.91 2.93 -0.77
C GLY A 41 -1.00 3.63 -1.77
N ASP A 42 -0.90 3.08 -2.97
CA ASP A 42 -0.01 3.55 -4.03
C ASP A 42 -0.31 5.02 -4.41
N PRO A 43 0.74 5.85 -4.53
CA PRO A 43 0.56 7.25 -4.88
C PRO A 43 0.11 7.38 -6.33
N VAL A 44 -0.82 8.30 -6.62
CA VAL A 44 -1.26 8.64 -7.99
C VAL A 44 -0.90 10.11 -8.28
N PRO A 45 -0.21 10.42 -9.40
CA PRO A 45 0.13 11.79 -9.76
C PRO A 45 -1.10 12.71 -9.75
N GLY A 46 -0.97 13.87 -9.07
CA GLY A 46 -2.06 14.84 -8.96
C GLY A 46 -3.15 14.48 -7.94
N MET A 47 -2.97 13.42 -7.15
CA MET A 47 -3.91 13.00 -6.09
C MET A 47 -3.19 12.92 -4.74
N SER A 48 -3.84 13.39 -3.67
CA SER A 48 -3.34 13.18 -2.31
C SER A 48 -3.27 11.68 -2.00
N SER A 49 -2.25 11.25 -1.25
CA SER A 49 -2.11 9.85 -0.87
C SER A 49 -1.72 9.64 0.58
N VAL A 50 -2.29 8.61 1.19
CA VAL A 50 -1.93 8.11 2.52
C VAL A 50 -1.28 6.75 2.36
N ARG A 51 -0.06 6.61 2.89
CA ARG A 51 0.78 5.42 2.72
C ARG A 51 1.15 4.82 4.06
N ILE A 52 1.09 3.50 4.14
CA ILE A 52 1.72 2.75 5.21
C ILE A 52 3.20 2.58 4.84
N SER A 53 4.11 2.69 5.81
CA SER A 53 5.53 2.37 5.65
C SER A 53 5.81 1.00 6.27
N PRO A 54 5.51 -0.11 5.58
CA PRO A 54 5.65 -1.45 6.13
C PRO A 54 7.11 -1.79 6.47
N GLN A 55 8.08 -1.16 5.81
CA GLN A 55 9.50 -1.37 6.06
C GLN A 55 9.88 -1.00 7.51
N LYS A 56 9.33 0.10 8.03
CA LYS A 56 9.57 0.50 9.42
C LYS A 56 8.94 -0.48 10.40
N GLY A 57 7.71 -0.91 10.14
CA GLY A 57 7.00 -1.86 10.98
C GLY A 57 7.72 -3.21 11.07
N ILE A 58 8.16 -3.76 9.92
CA ILE A 58 8.91 -5.02 9.90
C ILE A 58 10.28 -4.86 10.54
N ALA A 59 11.00 -3.77 10.28
CA ALA A 59 12.30 -3.54 10.92
C ALA A 59 12.19 -3.48 12.44
N GLN A 60 11.16 -2.81 12.98
CA GLN A 60 10.90 -2.75 14.42
C GLN A 60 10.53 -4.12 14.99
N ALA A 61 9.72 -4.91 14.27
CA ALA A 61 9.36 -6.25 14.69
C ALA A 61 10.59 -7.19 14.73
N VAL A 62 11.47 -7.09 13.72
CA VAL A 62 12.73 -7.85 13.68
C VAL A 62 13.65 -7.43 14.82
N ASP A 63 13.83 -6.13 15.03
CA ASP A 63 14.68 -5.60 16.10
C ASP A 63 14.23 -6.13 17.46
N HIS A 64 12.94 -6.00 17.79
CA HIS A 64 12.35 -6.53 19.02
C HIS A 64 12.55 -8.04 19.20
N LEU A 65 12.39 -8.84 18.14
CA LEU A 65 12.63 -10.29 18.19
C LEU A 65 14.10 -10.62 18.49
N VAL A 66 15.03 -9.82 17.99
CA VAL A 66 16.47 -10.02 18.19
C VAL A 66 16.91 -9.50 19.57
N THR A 67 16.56 -8.27 19.93
CA THR A 67 17.04 -7.59 21.13
C THR A 67 16.37 -8.10 22.40
N ASP A 68 15.05 -8.31 22.35
CA ASP A 68 14.25 -8.56 23.56
C ASP A 68 13.96 -10.05 23.74
N HIS A 69 14.01 -10.83 22.64
CA HIS A 69 13.77 -12.27 22.66
C HIS A 69 14.96 -13.13 22.20
N GLY A 70 16.07 -12.52 21.77
CA GLY A 70 17.28 -13.25 21.36
C GLY A 70 17.10 -14.16 20.15
N ARG A 71 16.03 -13.97 19.36
CA ARG A 71 15.69 -14.86 18.24
C ARG A 71 16.56 -14.55 17.02
N ARG A 72 17.19 -15.59 16.46
CA ARG A 72 18.02 -15.49 15.25
C ARG A 72 17.43 -16.16 14.02
N ASN A 73 16.44 -17.04 14.24
CA ASN A 73 15.76 -17.79 13.18
C ASN A 73 14.26 -17.55 13.33
N PHE A 74 13.65 -16.83 12.40
CA PHE A 74 12.22 -16.57 12.35
C PHE A 74 11.77 -16.55 10.89
N ALA A 75 10.52 -16.94 10.67
CA ALA A 75 9.89 -16.92 9.36
C ALA A 75 8.99 -15.69 9.23
N VAL A 76 8.99 -15.09 8.04
CA VAL A 76 8.04 -14.05 7.66
C VAL A 76 7.02 -14.68 6.72
N VAL A 77 5.75 -14.63 7.09
CA VAL A 77 4.64 -15.11 6.27
C VAL A 77 3.92 -13.90 5.69
N GLU A 78 4.02 -13.73 4.38
CA GLU A 78 3.40 -12.62 3.64
C GLU A 78 2.39 -13.15 2.61
N GLY A 79 1.48 -12.28 2.20
CA GLY A 79 0.55 -12.56 1.10
C GLY A 79 1.25 -12.66 -0.26
N LEU A 80 0.49 -13.08 -1.28
CA LEU A 80 1.00 -13.22 -2.65
C LEU A 80 1.64 -11.91 -3.16
N LEU A 81 2.96 -11.96 -3.38
CA LEU A 81 3.77 -10.89 -3.94
C LEU A 81 3.54 -10.76 -5.44
N ARG A 82 2.35 -10.33 -5.86
CA ARG A 82 2.14 -10.04 -7.28
C ARG A 82 2.56 -8.63 -7.67
N LYS A 83 2.30 -7.55 -6.90
CA LYS A 83 2.85 -6.20 -7.17
C LYS A 83 3.09 -5.30 -5.95
N SER A 84 4.30 -4.73 -5.93
CA SER A 84 4.77 -3.46 -5.33
C SER A 84 4.74 -3.25 -3.79
N CYS A 85 3.62 -3.34 -3.08
CA CYS A 85 3.52 -2.67 -1.76
C CYS A 85 4.19 -3.41 -0.59
N TYR A 86 4.34 -4.74 -0.68
CA TYR A 86 4.81 -5.60 0.42
C TYR A 86 6.19 -6.23 0.16
N ARG A 87 7.09 -5.55 -0.54
CA ARG A 87 8.42 -6.12 -0.79
C ARG A 87 9.34 -5.87 0.41
N PHE A 88 9.40 -6.82 1.34
CA PHE A 88 10.51 -6.90 2.28
C PHE A 88 11.79 -7.31 1.52
N ARG A 89 12.90 -6.60 1.76
CA ARG A 89 14.24 -7.02 1.30
C ARG A 89 15.02 -7.45 2.53
N SER A 90 15.27 -8.74 2.68
CA SER A 90 16.28 -9.23 3.62
C SER A 90 17.66 -8.85 3.08
N GLY A 91 18.24 -7.78 3.62
CA GLY A 91 19.68 -7.55 3.53
C GLY A 91 20.36 -8.43 4.57
N ALA A 92 20.71 -9.67 4.22
CA ALA A 92 21.62 -10.47 5.02
C ALA A 92 23.04 -10.11 4.61
N THR A 93 23.78 -9.48 5.52
CA THR A 93 25.25 -9.42 5.54
C THR A 93 25.84 -10.79 5.80
#